data_AF-Q75DJ2-F1
#
_entry.id   AF-Q75DJ2-F1
#
_cell.length_a   1.000
_cell.length_b   1.000
_cell.length_c   1.000
_cell.angle_alpha   90.00
_cell.angle_beta   90.00
_cell.angle_gamma   90.00
#
_symmetry.space_group_name_H-M   'P 1'
#
loop_
_entity.id
_entity.type
_entity.pdbx_description
1 polymer ?
#
loop_
_entity_poly.entity_id
_entity_poly.type
_entity_poly.pdbx_seq_one_letter_code
_entity_poly.pdbx_strand_id
1 'polypeptide(L)'
;MVKKEVIRKKRKPQQDPVVRQKLIWTVGHVMTLTCGLIFTCACVYNVLFFYRHWGWSRLLPSWLVPSRLLSFSKYGLVPHHGIGYWAAKTGVPASYRLALVGVLFSHGVTSWQNWARLNPTYYDLLSKDNFQNLLIATLWLFSRSSFYKLVPFIITSYLHLTKKQSASDDETTKQNSMLLHLIAYSELVVLISLLWDTLLFRGASGFALVFYLAIYWLKLNFSPYVQTTVLRILSKLKRVVPASQRERWDAVQDFLLRKLREQKVTQEEARKRL
;
A
#
# COMPACT_ATOMS: atom_id res chain seq x y z
N MET A 1 -29.10 15.53 60.07
CA MET A 1 -28.89 14.44 59.09
C MET A 1 -28.69 15.07 57.71
N VAL A 2 -27.48 15.00 57.15
CA VAL A 2 -27.17 15.59 55.84
C VAL A 2 -27.59 14.60 54.74
N LYS A 3 -28.59 14.97 53.93
CA LYS A 3 -29.01 14.21 52.75
C LYS A 3 -27.87 14.24 51.72
N LYS A 4 -27.16 13.13 51.56
CA LYS A 4 -26.23 12.94 50.44
C LYS A 4 -27.05 12.68 49.18
N GLU A 5 -27.15 13.67 48.30
CA GLU A 5 -27.68 13.47 46.95
C GLU A 5 -26.68 12.62 46.15
N VAL A 6 -27.11 11.42 45.77
CA VAL A 6 -26.35 10.53 44.89
C VAL A 6 -26.48 11.08 43.47
N ILE A 7 -25.48 11.86 43.03
CA ILE A 7 -25.37 12.33 41.64
C ILE A 7 -25.11 11.09 40.76
N ARG A 8 -26.17 10.52 40.17
CA ARG A 8 -26.03 9.48 39.13
C ARG A 8 -25.41 10.12 37.89
N LYS A 9 -24.15 9.77 37.58
CA LYS A 9 -23.51 10.10 36.30
C LYS A 9 -24.44 9.68 35.15
N LYS A 10 -24.92 10.64 34.35
CA LYS A 10 -25.63 10.35 33.09
C LYS A 10 -24.74 9.42 32.26
N ARG A 11 -25.24 8.21 31.92
CA ARG A 11 -24.55 7.32 30.96
C ARG A 11 -24.40 8.11 29.67
N LYS A 12 -23.15 8.31 29.22
CA LYS A 12 -22.88 8.91 27.90
C LYS A 12 -23.63 8.08 26.85
N PRO A 13 -24.30 8.70 25.87
CA PRO A 13 -24.98 7.97 24.82
C PRO A 13 -23.97 7.02 24.16
N GLN A 14 -24.29 5.73 24.17
CA GLN A 14 -23.45 4.68 23.64
C GLN A 14 -23.44 4.85 22.12
N GLN A 15 -22.42 5.55 21.60
CA GLN A 15 -22.27 5.75 20.15
C GLN A 15 -22.27 4.42 19.42
N ASP A 16 -23.00 4.36 18.31
CA ASP A 16 -23.08 3.17 17.47
C ASP A 16 -21.69 2.70 17.04
N PRO A 17 -21.37 1.40 17.25
CA PRO A 17 -20.05 0.87 16.92
C PRO A 17 -19.73 1.00 15.43
N VAL A 18 -20.75 0.97 14.57
CA VAL A 18 -20.64 1.14 13.11
C VAL A 18 -20.18 2.56 12.74
N VAL A 19 -20.70 3.58 13.42
CA VAL A 19 -20.30 4.98 13.19
C VAL A 19 -18.84 5.20 13.58
N ARG A 20 -18.42 4.63 14.72
CA ARG A 20 -17.02 4.66 15.17
C ARG A 20 -16.08 3.97 14.19
N GLN A 21 -16.46 2.78 13.70
CA GLN A 21 -15.67 2.06 12.70
C GLN A 21 -15.55 2.86 11.40
N LYS A 22 -16.65 3.44 10.90
CA LYS A 22 -16.63 4.30 9.70
C LYS A 22 -15.75 5.53 9.87
N LEU A 23 -15.73 6.12 11.07
CA LEU A 23 -14.84 7.23 11.40
C LEU A 23 -13.37 6.79 11.36
N ILE A 24 -13.01 5.71 12.06
CA ILE A 24 -11.63 5.18 12.07
C ILE A 24 -11.18 4.80 10.65
N TRP A 25 -12.06 4.18 9.87
CA TRP A 25 -11.81 3.84 8.48
C TRP A 25 -11.53 5.08 7.62
N THR A 26 -12.35 6.14 7.76
CA THR A 26 -12.18 7.38 7.01
C THR A 26 -10.90 8.10 7.43
N VAL A 27 -10.65 8.22 8.74
CA VAL A 27 -9.42 8.81 9.30
C VAL A 27 -8.20 8.05 8.80
N GLY A 28 -8.26 6.71 8.77
CA GLY A 28 -7.19 5.87 8.26
C GLY A 28 -6.82 6.21 6.81
N HIS A 29 -7.79 6.24 5.89
CA HIS A 29 -7.52 6.58 4.49
C HIS A 29 -7.08 8.04 4.31
N VAL A 30 -7.67 9.00 5.03
CA VAL A 30 -7.25 10.41 4.97
C VAL A 30 -5.83 10.58 5.48
N MET A 31 -5.46 9.89 6.58
CA MET A 31 -4.11 9.89 7.12
C MET A 31 -3.11 9.27 6.14
N THR A 32 -3.43 8.12 5.53
CA THR A 32 -2.61 7.51 4.48
C THR A 32 -2.38 8.47 3.32
N LEU A 33 -3.45 9.11 2.84
CA LEU A 33 -3.39 10.01 1.68
C LEU A 33 -2.56 11.25 2.01
N THR A 34 -2.90 11.97 3.08
CA THR A 34 -2.25 13.23 3.45
C THR A 34 -0.79 13.04 3.86
N CYS A 35 -0.51 12.16 4.82
CA CYS A 35 0.85 11.91 5.28
C CYS A 35 1.71 11.25 4.18
N GLY A 36 1.11 10.37 3.37
CA GLY A 36 1.77 9.71 2.25
C GLY A 36 2.14 10.70 1.13
N LEU A 37 1.25 11.64 0.80
CA LEU A 37 1.54 12.71 -0.16
C LEU A 37 2.62 13.66 0.39
N ILE A 38 2.53 14.09 1.65
CA ILE A 38 3.57 14.93 2.28
C ILE A 38 4.95 14.25 2.18
N PHE A 39 5.03 12.96 2.52
CA PHE A 39 6.27 12.20 2.42
C PHE A 39 6.78 12.09 0.98
N THR A 40 5.87 11.79 0.05
CA THR A 40 6.20 11.60 -1.37
C THR A 40 6.68 12.91 -2.00
N CYS A 41 5.98 14.02 -1.74
CA CYS A 41 6.37 15.35 -2.18
C CYS A 41 7.74 15.75 -1.61
N ALA A 42 8.00 15.51 -0.32
CA ALA A 42 9.31 15.76 0.26
C ALA A 42 10.40 14.92 -0.43
N CYS A 43 10.15 13.65 -0.75
CA CYS A 43 11.09 12.82 -1.48
C CYS A 43 11.35 13.34 -2.90
N VAL A 44 10.30 13.66 -3.64
CA VAL A 44 10.39 14.17 -5.02
C VAL A 44 11.10 15.52 -5.05
N TYR A 45 10.76 16.44 -4.16
CA TYR A 45 11.42 17.74 -4.02
C TYR A 45 12.93 17.58 -3.85
N ASN A 46 13.36 16.67 -2.97
CA ASN A 46 14.78 16.42 -2.77
C ASN A 46 15.46 15.83 -4.01
N VAL A 47 14.79 14.94 -4.73
CA VAL A 47 15.34 14.39 -5.97
C VAL A 47 15.49 15.51 -7.01
N LEU A 48 14.47 16.33 -7.23
CA LEU A 48 14.47 17.37 -8.27
C LEU A 48 15.50 18.48 -8.01
N PHE A 49 15.53 19.02 -6.80
CA PHE A 49 16.38 20.19 -6.50
C PHE A 49 17.85 19.83 -6.24
N PHE A 50 18.14 18.62 -5.77
CA PHE A 50 19.52 18.20 -5.49
C PHE A 50 20.14 17.31 -6.60
N TYR A 51 19.41 17.03 -7.69
CA TYR A 51 19.94 16.37 -8.90
C TYR A 51 21.12 17.14 -9.51
N ARG A 52 21.09 18.49 -9.45
CA ARG A 52 22.08 19.36 -10.11
C ARG A 52 23.51 19.26 -9.57
N HIS A 53 23.71 18.63 -8.41
CA HIS A 53 25.04 18.55 -7.77
C HIS A 53 25.54 17.11 -7.56
N TRP A 54 24.83 16.08 -8.06
CA TRP A 54 25.11 14.68 -7.71
C TRP A 54 25.43 13.83 -8.95
N GLY A 55 26.63 13.23 -8.97
CA GLY A 55 27.01 12.25 -9.99
C GLY A 55 26.12 11.01 -9.99
N TRP A 56 26.03 10.31 -11.13
CA TRP A 56 25.12 9.18 -11.39
C TRP A 56 25.24 8.03 -10.36
N SER A 57 26.42 7.87 -9.76
CA SER A 57 26.68 6.89 -8.69
C SER A 57 25.94 7.20 -7.37
N ARG A 58 25.50 8.44 -7.14
CA ARG A 58 24.80 8.88 -5.91
C ARG A 58 23.30 9.06 -6.08
N LEU A 59 22.81 9.15 -7.33
CA LEU A 59 21.39 9.28 -7.64
C LEU A 59 20.60 7.98 -7.36
N LEU A 60 21.15 6.83 -7.75
CA LEU A 60 20.57 5.52 -7.47
C LEU A 60 20.38 5.26 -5.95
N PRO A 61 21.38 5.51 -5.08
CA PRO A 61 21.19 5.46 -3.63
C PRO A 61 20.17 6.48 -3.09
N SER A 62 20.15 7.72 -3.57
CA SER A 62 19.25 8.75 -3.01
C SER A 62 17.78 8.51 -3.33
N TRP A 63 17.48 7.86 -4.45
CA TRP A 63 16.13 7.42 -4.85
C TRP A 63 15.54 6.36 -3.90
N LEU A 64 16.41 5.60 -3.23
CA LEU A 64 16.08 4.45 -2.39
C LEU A 64 16.18 4.76 -0.88
N VAL A 65 16.68 5.95 -0.51
CA VAL A 65 17.12 6.25 0.87
C VAL A 65 16.71 7.65 1.36
N PRO A 66 15.75 7.73 2.30
CA PRO A 66 15.40 8.97 2.98
C PRO A 66 16.32 9.38 4.12
N SER A 67 17.33 8.58 4.50
CA SER A 67 18.12 8.93 5.69
C SER A 67 18.96 10.21 5.54
N ARG A 68 19.02 10.79 4.33
CA ARG A 68 19.62 12.10 4.06
C ARG A 68 18.61 13.12 3.55
N LEU A 69 17.31 12.85 3.67
CA LEU A 69 16.29 13.57 2.92
C LEU A 69 16.19 15.05 3.28
N LEU A 70 16.74 15.53 4.39
CA LEU A 70 16.65 16.97 4.72
C LEU A 70 17.94 17.42 5.40
N SER A 71 19.04 17.40 4.66
CA SER A 71 20.18 18.25 5.00
C SER A 71 19.88 19.70 4.59
N PHE A 72 18.69 20.24 4.90
CA PHE A 72 18.35 21.65 4.68
C PHE A 72 19.37 22.59 5.33
N SER A 73 19.99 22.12 6.41
CA SER A 73 20.97 22.88 7.14
C SER A 73 22.33 22.97 6.43
N LYS A 74 22.64 22.09 5.45
CA LYS A 74 23.86 22.26 4.64
C LYS A 74 23.77 23.42 3.64
N TYR A 75 22.57 23.94 3.40
CA TYR A 75 22.27 24.86 2.30
C TYR A 75 21.50 26.11 2.74
N GLY A 76 21.42 26.39 4.06
CA GLY A 76 20.99 27.69 4.59
C GLY A 76 19.48 27.99 4.58
N LEU A 77 18.61 27.07 4.16
CA LEU A 77 17.17 27.36 4.01
C LEU A 77 16.37 27.32 5.33
N VAL A 78 16.90 26.64 6.36
CA VAL A 78 16.27 26.52 7.67
C VAL A 78 17.35 26.62 8.75
N PRO A 79 17.23 27.52 9.75
CA PRO A 79 18.20 27.63 10.83
C PRO A 79 18.42 26.28 11.54
N HIS A 80 19.66 25.95 11.85
CA HIS A 80 20.06 24.68 12.52
C HIS A 80 19.40 24.45 13.89
N HIS A 81 18.78 25.49 14.47
CA HIS A 81 18.22 25.50 15.82
C HIS A 81 16.80 26.09 15.84
N GLY A 82 15.90 25.55 15.02
CA GLY A 82 14.51 25.99 14.97
C GLY A 82 13.51 24.84 14.94
N ILE A 83 12.28 25.11 15.37
CA ILE A 83 11.14 24.19 15.29
C ILE A 83 10.96 23.66 13.85
N GLY A 84 11.24 24.49 12.83
CA GLY A 84 11.21 24.09 11.42
C GLY A 84 12.23 22.99 11.06
N TYR A 85 13.44 23.02 11.63
CA TYR A 85 14.45 21.98 11.40
C TYR A 85 14.08 20.67 12.10
N TRP A 86 13.54 20.75 13.32
CA TRP A 86 13.04 19.58 14.03
C TRP A 86 11.84 18.96 13.29
N ALA A 87 10.85 19.77 12.91
CA ALA A 87 9.67 19.35 12.15
C ALA A 87 10.05 18.73 10.79
N ALA A 88 11.06 19.26 10.10
CA ALA A 88 11.59 18.66 8.89
C ALA A 88 12.24 17.29 9.19
N LYS A 89 13.20 17.25 10.11
CA LYS A 89 14.00 16.05 10.42
C LYS A 89 13.19 14.88 10.98
N THR A 90 12.23 15.16 11.87
CA THR A 90 11.40 14.11 12.49
C THR A 90 10.06 13.94 11.78
N GLY A 91 9.47 15.04 11.29
CA GLY A 91 8.12 15.03 10.72
C GLY A 91 8.03 14.29 9.38
N VAL A 92 9.05 14.35 8.51
CA VAL A 92 9.01 13.63 7.24
C VAL A 92 9.14 12.10 7.43
N PRO A 93 10.10 11.57 8.20
CA PRO A 93 10.10 10.14 8.54
C PRO A 93 8.85 9.71 9.31
N ALA A 94 8.31 10.58 10.19
CA ALA A 94 7.08 10.30 10.90
C ALA A 94 5.86 10.25 9.97
N SER A 95 5.78 11.10 8.95
CA SER A 95 4.66 11.09 8.00
C SER A 95 4.61 9.79 7.19
N TYR A 96 5.75 9.19 6.85
CA TYR A 96 5.80 7.84 6.27
C TYR A 96 5.17 6.79 7.20
N ARG A 97 5.56 6.80 8.48
CA ARG A 97 5.06 5.82 9.46
C ARG A 97 3.58 6.04 9.75
N LEU A 98 3.14 7.29 9.89
CA LEU A 98 1.74 7.65 10.08
C LEU A 98 0.89 7.24 8.88
N ALA A 99 1.40 7.38 7.65
CA ALA A 99 0.71 6.90 6.47
C ALA A 99 0.47 5.37 6.54
N LEU A 100 1.48 4.59 6.94
CA LEU A 100 1.34 3.14 7.13
C LEU A 100 0.38 2.78 8.27
N VAL A 101 0.40 3.50 9.39
CA VAL A 101 -0.57 3.31 10.47
C VAL A 101 -2.00 3.60 9.97
N GLY A 102 -2.17 4.55 9.05
CA GLY A 102 -3.46 4.83 8.39
C GLY A 102 -3.96 3.65 7.56
N VAL A 103 -3.06 2.98 6.85
CA VAL A 103 -3.35 1.73 6.13
C VAL A 103 -3.78 0.63 7.10
N LEU A 104 -3.07 0.47 8.22
CA LEU A 104 -3.43 -0.53 9.24
C LEU A 104 -4.83 -0.27 9.83
N PHE A 105 -5.18 0.99 10.11
CA PHE A 105 -6.52 1.32 10.60
C PHE A 105 -7.62 1.09 9.57
N SER A 106 -7.44 1.58 8.34
CA SER A 106 -8.46 1.44 7.28
C SER A 106 -8.69 -0.02 6.87
N HIS A 107 -7.63 -0.75 6.53
CA HIS A 107 -7.73 -2.15 6.15
C HIS A 107 -8.03 -3.07 7.34
N GLY A 108 -7.59 -2.70 8.56
CA GLY A 108 -7.91 -3.41 9.79
C GLY A 108 -9.40 -3.33 10.11
N VAL A 109 -10.01 -2.14 10.04
CA VAL A 109 -11.46 -1.98 10.21
C VAL A 109 -12.23 -2.75 9.14
N THR A 110 -11.80 -2.68 7.88
CA THR A 110 -12.46 -3.42 6.79
C THR A 110 -12.40 -4.93 7.03
N SER A 111 -11.25 -5.44 7.46
CA SER A 111 -11.07 -6.85 7.79
C SER A 111 -11.92 -7.25 8.99
N TRP A 112 -11.98 -6.40 10.03
CA TRP A 112 -12.84 -6.61 11.19
C TRP A 112 -14.32 -6.67 10.80
N GLN A 113 -14.80 -5.73 10.00
CA GLN A 113 -16.20 -5.69 9.56
C GLN A 113 -16.60 -6.91 8.76
N ASN A 114 -15.72 -7.37 7.87
CA ASN A 114 -15.99 -8.54 7.04
C ASN A 114 -16.02 -9.84 7.85
N TRP A 115 -15.22 -9.95 8.91
CA TRP A 115 -14.93 -11.24 9.54
C TRP A 115 -15.33 -11.37 11.01
N ALA A 116 -15.68 -10.29 11.71
CA ALA A 116 -15.99 -10.32 13.14
C ALA A 116 -17.14 -11.25 13.51
N ARG A 117 -17.98 -11.64 12.54
CA ARG A 117 -19.13 -12.55 12.74
C ARG A 117 -18.95 -13.92 12.08
N LEU A 118 -17.88 -14.13 11.32
CA LEU A 118 -17.74 -15.24 10.37
C LEU A 118 -16.55 -16.17 10.66
N ASN A 119 -16.04 -16.23 11.91
CA ASN A 119 -14.96 -17.10 12.40
C ASN A 119 -14.05 -17.65 11.27
N PRO A 120 -13.30 -16.77 10.57
CA PRO A 120 -12.65 -17.15 9.33
C PRO A 120 -11.51 -18.12 9.59
N THR A 121 -11.25 -19.00 8.62
CA THR A 121 -10.01 -19.76 8.60
C THR A 121 -8.85 -18.86 8.17
N TYR A 122 -7.61 -19.28 8.46
CA TYR A 122 -6.42 -18.53 8.04
C TYR A 122 -6.33 -18.37 6.51
N TYR A 123 -6.80 -19.36 5.75
CA TYR A 123 -6.85 -19.30 4.29
C TYR A 123 -7.82 -18.23 3.79
N ASP A 124 -8.98 -18.11 4.44
CA ASP A 124 -9.98 -17.10 4.08
C ASP A 124 -9.42 -15.69 4.25
N LEU A 125 -8.69 -15.44 5.34
CA LEU A 125 -8.02 -14.16 5.58
C LEU A 125 -6.93 -13.89 4.53
N LEU A 126 -6.03 -14.85 4.31
CA LEU A 126 -4.92 -14.71 3.36
C LEU A 126 -5.36 -14.53 1.91
N SER A 127 -6.55 -15.01 1.55
CA SER A 127 -7.13 -14.83 0.22
C SER A 127 -7.59 -13.39 -0.08
N LYS A 128 -7.84 -12.57 0.96
CA LYS A 128 -8.39 -11.22 0.76
C LYS A 128 -7.30 -10.18 0.53
N ASP A 129 -7.45 -9.39 -0.54
CA ASP A 129 -6.55 -8.30 -0.89
C ASP A 129 -6.36 -7.28 0.26
N ASN A 130 -7.43 -6.97 1.00
CA ASN A 130 -7.34 -6.09 2.17
C ASN A 130 -6.41 -6.60 3.26
N PHE A 131 -6.41 -7.91 3.52
CA PHE A 131 -5.55 -8.53 4.52
C PHE A 131 -4.10 -8.63 4.00
N GLN A 132 -3.92 -8.97 2.73
CA GLN A 132 -2.61 -8.95 2.07
C GLN A 132 -1.98 -7.54 2.14
N ASN A 133 -2.76 -6.48 1.89
CA ASN A 133 -2.33 -5.09 2.01
C ASN A 133 -1.97 -4.71 3.47
N LEU A 134 -2.66 -5.27 4.47
CA LEU A 134 -2.33 -5.10 5.89
C LEU A 134 -0.99 -5.76 6.24
N LEU A 135 -0.72 -6.97 5.72
CA LEU A 135 0.57 -7.64 5.88
C LEU A 135 1.70 -6.85 5.24
N ILE A 136 1.49 -6.34 4.02
CA ILE A 136 2.48 -5.50 3.31
C ILE A 136 2.75 -4.21 4.09
N ALA A 137 1.71 -3.54 4.60
CA ALA A 137 1.87 -2.32 5.40
C ALA A 137 2.65 -2.58 6.70
N THR A 138 2.39 -3.72 7.35
CA THR A 138 3.12 -4.15 8.54
C THR A 138 4.60 -4.39 8.21
N LEU A 139 4.89 -5.08 7.10
CA LEU A 139 6.26 -5.29 6.62
C LEU A 139 6.99 -3.96 6.37
N TRP A 140 6.30 -2.98 5.79
CA TRP A 140 6.86 -1.65 5.53
C TRP A 140 7.07 -0.78 6.76
N LEU A 141 6.35 -1.06 7.85
CA LEU A 141 6.52 -0.33 9.10
C LEU A 141 7.89 -0.63 9.74
N PHE A 142 8.36 -1.88 9.59
CA PHE A 142 9.65 -2.33 10.09
C PHE A 142 10.78 -2.28 9.05
N SER A 143 10.43 -2.12 7.76
CA SER A 143 11.39 -1.93 6.68
C SER A 143 11.86 -0.47 6.58
N ARG A 144 12.90 -0.26 5.78
CA ARG A 144 13.38 1.08 5.42
C ARG A 144 12.26 1.89 4.74
N SER A 145 12.12 3.16 5.11
CA SER A 145 11.18 4.08 4.47
C SER A 145 11.55 4.32 3.01
N SER A 146 10.56 4.23 2.11
CA SER A 146 10.74 4.54 0.68
C SER A 146 9.42 5.02 0.07
N PHE A 147 9.45 6.01 -0.83
CA PHE A 147 8.21 6.60 -1.36
C PHE A 147 7.41 5.62 -2.23
N TYR A 148 8.09 4.81 -3.06
CA TYR A 148 7.45 3.83 -3.94
C TYR A 148 6.62 2.78 -3.17
N LYS A 149 7.00 2.46 -1.93
CA LYS A 149 6.24 1.55 -1.06
C LYS A 149 4.87 2.11 -0.66
N LEU A 150 4.72 3.44 -0.64
CA LEU A 150 3.47 4.11 -0.29
C LEU A 150 2.54 4.33 -1.49
N VAL A 151 3.09 4.38 -2.71
CA VAL A 151 2.31 4.68 -3.93
C VAL A 151 1.08 3.78 -4.08
N PRO A 152 1.17 2.43 -3.96
CA PRO A 152 -0.02 1.58 -4.02
C PRO A 152 -1.08 1.98 -3.00
N PHE A 153 -0.68 2.27 -1.75
CA PHE A 153 -1.60 2.62 -0.67
C PHE A 153 -2.23 4.00 -0.81
N ILE A 154 -1.49 4.97 -1.39
CA ILE A 154 -2.00 6.31 -1.69
C ILE A 154 -3.10 6.20 -2.75
N ILE A 155 -2.85 5.46 -3.84
CA ILE A 155 -3.85 5.26 -4.90
C ILE A 155 -5.06 4.49 -4.38
N THR A 156 -4.85 3.41 -3.61
CA THR A 156 -5.95 2.65 -3.01
C THR A 156 -6.78 3.49 -2.04
N SER A 157 -6.13 4.32 -1.21
CA SER A 157 -6.85 5.23 -0.31
C SER A 157 -7.62 6.32 -1.07
N TYR A 158 -7.05 6.84 -2.16
CA TYR A 158 -7.74 7.77 -3.05
C TYR A 158 -8.99 7.14 -3.68
N LEU A 159 -8.88 5.90 -4.17
CA LEU A 159 -10.01 5.14 -4.72
C LEU A 159 -11.11 4.95 -3.67
N HIS A 160 -10.76 4.52 -2.45
CA HIS A 160 -11.74 4.28 -1.39
C HIS A 160 -12.46 5.56 -0.93
N LEU A 161 -11.75 6.69 -0.84
CA LEU A 161 -12.36 7.96 -0.47
C LEU A 161 -13.24 8.51 -1.59
N THR A 162 -12.84 8.36 -2.85
CA THR A 162 -13.63 8.83 -4.01
C THR A 162 -14.88 7.96 -4.22
N LYS A 163 -14.76 6.64 -4.03
CA LYS A 163 -15.88 5.68 -4.14
C LYS A 163 -16.99 5.95 -3.12
N LYS A 164 -16.66 6.47 -1.93
CA LYS A 164 -17.66 6.87 -0.92
C LYS A 164 -18.65 7.92 -1.44
N GLN A 165 -18.30 8.63 -2.51
CA GLN A 165 -19.10 9.67 -3.14
C GLN A 165 -19.97 9.17 -4.31
N SER A 166 -19.66 8.00 -4.89
CA SER A 166 -20.33 7.45 -6.09
C SER A 166 -20.98 6.10 -5.78
N ALA A 167 -22.31 6.08 -5.69
CA ALA A 167 -23.10 4.93 -5.27
C ALA A 167 -23.35 3.91 -6.41
N SER A 168 -22.31 3.17 -6.84
CA SER A 168 -22.48 1.85 -7.49
C SER A 168 -21.12 1.11 -7.58
N ASP A 169 -21.06 -0.10 -6.99
CA ASP A 169 -19.82 -0.88 -6.88
C ASP A 169 -19.36 -1.52 -8.21
N ASP A 170 -20.29 -1.73 -9.15
CA ASP A 170 -20.05 -2.46 -10.40
C ASP A 170 -19.66 -1.55 -11.60
N GLU A 171 -20.16 -0.31 -11.69
CA GLU A 171 -19.79 0.62 -12.77
C GLU A 171 -18.42 1.29 -12.52
N THR A 172 -18.11 1.54 -11.25
CA THR A 172 -16.86 2.19 -10.84
C THR A 172 -15.63 1.31 -11.04
N THR A 173 -15.78 -0.02 -11.05
CA THR A 173 -14.68 -0.97 -11.29
C THR A 173 -14.20 -0.94 -12.75
N LYS A 174 -15.09 -0.66 -13.72
CA LYS A 174 -14.72 -0.46 -15.12
C LYS A 174 -14.09 0.92 -15.34
N GLN A 175 -14.70 1.96 -14.76
CA GLN A 175 -14.24 3.35 -14.92
C GLN A 175 -12.86 3.59 -14.26
N ASN A 176 -12.56 2.89 -13.16
CA ASN A 176 -11.27 3.01 -12.46
C ASN A 176 -10.25 1.92 -12.83
N SER A 177 -10.48 1.17 -13.91
CA SER A 177 -9.57 0.12 -14.38
C SER A 177 -8.13 0.63 -14.61
N MET A 178 -7.99 1.89 -15.03
CA MET A 178 -6.68 2.54 -15.16
C MET A 178 -5.95 2.66 -13.81
N LEU A 179 -6.65 3.08 -12.75
CA LEU A 179 -6.06 3.22 -11.41
C LEU A 179 -5.73 1.86 -10.79
N LEU A 180 -6.55 0.84 -11.04
CA LEU A 180 -6.26 -0.55 -10.62
C LEU A 180 -5.00 -1.10 -11.31
N HIS A 181 -4.83 -0.85 -12.60
CA HIS A 181 -3.59 -1.19 -13.29
C HIS A 181 -2.41 -0.38 -12.78
N LEU A 182 -2.59 0.91 -12.45
CA LEU A 182 -1.55 1.75 -11.88
C LEU A 182 -1.08 1.22 -10.52
N ILE A 183 -2.00 0.72 -9.68
CA ILE A 183 -1.67 0.02 -8.43
C ILE A 183 -0.78 -1.18 -8.74
N ALA A 184 -1.19 -2.10 -9.62
CA ALA A 184 -0.38 -3.27 -9.96
C ALA A 184 0.99 -2.91 -10.55
N TYR A 185 1.07 -1.89 -11.40
CA TYR A 185 2.37 -1.39 -11.89
C TYR A 185 3.23 -0.85 -10.76
N SER A 186 2.65 -0.08 -9.83
CA SER A 186 3.39 0.44 -8.68
C SER A 186 3.89 -0.66 -7.75
N GLU A 187 3.13 -1.75 -7.57
CA GLU A 187 3.57 -2.93 -6.81
C GLU A 187 4.75 -3.64 -7.47
N LEU A 188 4.74 -3.78 -8.80
CA LEU A 188 5.88 -4.32 -9.54
C LEU A 188 7.12 -3.42 -9.44
N VAL A 189 6.95 -2.10 -9.43
CA VAL A 189 8.05 -1.17 -9.20
C VAL A 189 8.64 -1.37 -7.79
N VAL A 190 7.79 -1.61 -6.78
CA VAL A 190 8.26 -1.97 -5.42
C VAL A 190 9.07 -3.26 -5.47
N LEU A 191 8.60 -4.29 -6.18
CA LEU A 191 9.31 -5.55 -6.34
C LEU A 191 10.69 -5.37 -6.97
N ILE A 192 10.77 -4.68 -8.10
CA ILE A 192 12.02 -4.42 -8.82
C ILE A 192 12.98 -3.61 -7.95
N SER A 193 12.47 -2.61 -7.22
CA SER A 193 13.27 -1.81 -6.31
C SER A 193 13.86 -2.66 -5.16
N LEU A 194 13.08 -3.58 -4.59
CA LEU A 194 13.56 -4.48 -3.52
C LEU A 194 14.57 -5.49 -4.03
N LEU A 195 14.38 -6.00 -5.25
CA LEU A 195 15.38 -6.85 -5.91
C LEU A 195 16.70 -6.10 -6.05
N TRP A 196 16.67 -4.86 -6.53
CA TRP A 196 17.86 -4.03 -6.66
C TRP A 196 18.54 -3.76 -5.31
N ASP A 197 17.77 -3.40 -4.28
CA ASP A 197 18.31 -3.20 -2.93
C ASP A 197 18.87 -4.50 -2.31
N THR A 198 18.37 -5.66 -2.71
CA THR A 198 18.85 -6.97 -2.25
C THR A 198 20.15 -7.35 -2.95
N LEU A 199 20.24 -7.15 -4.27
CA LEU A 199 21.47 -7.36 -5.05
C LEU A 199 22.61 -6.45 -4.57
N LEU A 200 22.29 -5.25 -4.09
CA LEU A 200 23.26 -4.33 -3.48
C LEU A 200 23.51 -4.59 -1.99
N PHE A 201 22.99 -5.68 -1.42
CA PHE A 201 23.13 -6.07 0.00
C PHE A 201 22.82 -4.93 1.00
N ARG A 202 21.75 -4.16 0.75
CA ARG A 202 21.42 -2.97 1.54
C ARG A 202 20.53 -3.30 2.75
N GLY A 203 21.15 -3.41 3.92
CA GLY A 203 20.43 -3.56 5.19
C GLY A 203 19.57 -4.82 5.22
N ALA A 204 18.32 -4.71 5.67
CA ALA A 204 17.38 -5.83 5.75
C ALA A 204 16.52 -6.03 4.48
N SER A 205 16.98 -5.55 3.31
CA SER A 205 16.23 -5.60 2.04
C SER A 205 15.92 -7.03 1.60
N GLY A 206 16.86 -7.97 1.78
CA GLY A 206 16.66 -9.38 1.42
C GLY A 206 15.52 -10.05 2.20
N PHE A 207 15.44 -9.83 3.52
CA PHE A 207 14.32 -10.31 4.32
C PHE A 207 12.99 -9.70 3.84
N ALA A 208 12.98 -8.39 3.61
CA ALA A 208 11.80 -7.70 3.11
C ALA A 208 11.36 -8.22 1.74
N LEU A 209 12.30 -8.55 0.85
CA LEU A 209 12.03 -9.14 -0.45
C LEU A 209 11.37 -10.52 -0.32
N VAL A 210 11.88 -11.40 0.53
CA VAL A 210 11.32 -12.75 0.72
C VAL A 210 9.88 -12.68 1.22
N PHE A 211 9.62 -11.88 2.27
CA PHE A 211 8.26 -11.70 2.79
C PHE A 211 7.34 -11.04 1.76
N TYR A 212 7.85 -10.04 1.03
CA TYR A 212 7.08 -9.38 -0.01
C TYR A 212 6.74 -10.34 -1.16
N LEU A 213 7.67 -11.19 -1.60
CA LEU A 213 7.44 -12.21 -2.61
C LEU A 213 6.38 -13.22 -2.17
N ALA A 214 6.42 -13.67 -0.92
CA ALA A 214 5.41 -14.57 -0.37
C ALA A 214 4.02 -13.94 -0.41
N ILE A 215 3.88 -12.67 0.00
CA ILE A 215 2.60 -11.96 -0.05
C ILE A 215 2.20 -11.67 -1.51
N TYR A 216 3.14 -11.27 -2.36
CA TYR A 216 2.89 -10.98 -3.77
C TYR A 216 2.45 -12.23 -4.55
N TRP A 217 2.97 -13.40 -4.18
CA TRP A 217 2.48 -14.69 -4.70
C TRP A 217 1.02 -14.93 -4.33
N LEU A 218 0.62 -14.62 -3.09
CA LEU A 218 -0.80 -14.64 -2.70
C LEU A 218 -1.61 -13.64 -3.53
N LYS A 219 -1.11 -12.42 -3.73
CA LYS A 219 -1.78 -11.42 -4.58
C LYS A 219 -1.96 -11.94 -6.02
N LEU A 220 -0.94 -12.59 -6.58
CA LEU A 220 -1.01 -13.16 -7.92
C LEU A 220 -2.06 -14.28 -8.02
N ASN A 221 -2.24 -15.08 -6.96
CA ASN A 221 -3.25 -16.13 -6.94
C ASN A 221 -4.67 -15.61 -6.76
N PHE A 222 -4.86 -14.53 -5.99
CA PHE A 222 -6.20 -14.09 -5.55
C PHE A 222 -6.68 -12.76 -6.15
N SER A 223 -5.80 -11.91 -6.68
CA SER A 223 -6.15 -10.56 -7.15
C SER A 223 -6.21 -10.46 -8.68
N PRO A 224 -7.40 -10.20 -9.28
CA PRO A 224 -7.56 -10.21 -10.73
C PRO A 224 -6.83 -9.05 -11.44
N TYR A 225 -6.72 -7.89 -10.81
CA TYR A 225 -6.01 -6.74 -11.38
C TYR A 225 -4.49 -6.98 -11.44
N VAL A 226 -3.93 -7.73 -10.48
CA VAL A 226 -2.51 -8.15 -10.50
C VAL A 226 -2.29 -9.16 -11.62
N GLN A 227 -3.12 -10.21 -11.70
CA GLN A 227 -3.02 -11.24 -12.75
C GLN A 227 -3.07 -10.65 -14.16
N THR A 228 -4.03 -9.78 -14.44
CA THR A 228 -4.17 -9.13 -15.74
C THR A 228 -2.96 -8.26 -16.09
N THR A 229 -2.40 -7.55 -15.11
CA THR A 229 -1.22 -6.69 -15.31
C THR A 229 0.04 -7.53 -15.56
N VAL A 230 0.25 -8.60 -14.79
CA VAL A 230 1.36 -9.53 -15.00
C VAL A 230 1.25 -10.21 -16.37
N LEU A 231 0.06 -10.69 -16.76
CA LEU A 231 -0.17 -11.26 -18.10
C LEU A 231 0.13 -10.27 -19.23
N ARG A 232 -0.23 -8.99 -19.08
CA ARG A 232 0.09 -7.93 -20.04
C ARG A 232 1.61 -7.71 -20.16
N ILE A 233 2.33 -7.81 -19.06
CA ILE A 233 3.79 -7.68 -19.05
C ILE A 233 4.45 -8.92 -19.68
N LEU A 234 4.00 -10.12 -19.30
CA LEU A 234 4.50 -11.37 -19.84
C LEU A 234 4.28 -11.47 -21.35
N SER A 235 3.14 -11.01 -21.86
CA SER A 235 2.86 -10.99 -23.30
C SER A 235 3.72 -9.99 -24.07
N LYS A 236 4.05 -8.83 -23.47
CA LYS A 236 5.03 -7.89 -24.06
C LYS A 236 6.44 -8.46 -24.08
N LEU A 237 6.86 -9.09 -22.98
CA LEU A 237 8.18 -9.71 -22.83
C LEU A 237 8.37 -10.92 -23.76
N LYS A 238 7.30 -11.65 -24.10
CA LYS A 238 7.35 -12.79 -25.04
C LYS A 238 8.05 -12.44 -26.37
N ARG A 239 7.95 -11.19 -26.83
CA ARG A 239 8.62 -10.72 -28.07
C ARG A 239 10.15 -10.71 -27.98
N VAL A 240 10.69 -10.63 -26.76
CA VAL A 240 12.13 -10.53 -26.47
C VAL A 240 12.72 -11.90 -26.08
N VAL A 241 11.87 -12.89 -25.78
CA VAL A 241 12.30 -14.21 -25.29
C VAL A 241 12.82 -15.08 -26.45
N PRO A 242 14.03 -15.68 -26.33
CA PRO A 242 14.59 -16.58 -27.33
C PRO A 242 13.73 -17.83 -27.52
N ALA A 243 13.75 -18.40 -28.74
CA ALA A 243 12.87 -19.51 -29.13
C ALA A 243 12.97 -20.73 -28.20
N SER A 244 14.15 -20.99 -27.62
CA SER A 244 14.42 -22.11 -26.69
C SER A 244 13.66 -22.04 -25.37
N GLN A 245 13.21 -20.85 -24.94
CA GLN A 245 12.50 -20.66 -23.66
C GLN A 245 11.01 -20.38 -23.84
N ARG A 246 10.50 -20.38 -25.08
CA ARG A 246 9.09 -20.07 -25.37
C ARG A 246 8.12 -21.06 -24.75
N GLU A 247 8.45 -22.35 -24.73
CA GLU A 247 7.59 -23.38 -24.14
C GLU A 247 7.38 -23.17 -22.63
N ARG A 248 8.46 -22.89 -21.88
CA ARG A 248 8.38 -22.55 -20.45
C ARG A 248 7.61 -21.25 -20.22
N TRP A 249 7.78 -20.29 -21.12
CA TRP A 249 7.08 -19.01 -21.06
C TRP A 249 5.56 -19.18 -21.26
N ASP A 250 5.18 -20.01 -22.21
CA ASP A 250 3.78 -20.30 -22.54
C ASP A 250 3.12 -21.10 -21.40
N ALA A 251 3.82 -22.04 -20.77
CA ALA A 251 3.34 -22.73 -19.58
C ALA A 251 3.01 -21.78 -18.42
N VAL A 252 3.85 -20.75 -18.18
CA VAL A 252 3.59 -19.73 -17.14
C VAL A 252 2.38 -18.85 -17.50
N GLN A 253 2.26 -18.46 -18.78
CA GLN A 253 1.12 -17.68 -19.25
C GLN A 253 -0.19 -18.48 -19.12
N ASP A 254 -0.18 -19.75 -19.51
CA ASP A 254 -1.33 -20.64 -19.44
C ASP A 254 -1.76 -20.91 -18.01
N PHE A 255 -0.80 -21.09 -17.10
CA PHE A 255 -1.10 -21.22 -15.66
C PHE A 255 -1.86 -19.99 -15.13
N LEU A 256 -1.37 -18.78 -15.44
CA LEU A 256 -2.01 -17.54 -15.02
C LEU A 256 -3.38 -17.32 -15.69
N LEU A 257 -3.52 -17.67 -16.97
CA LEU A 257 -4.79 -17.59 -17.69
C LEU A 257 -5.84 -18.55 -17.11
N ARG A 258 -5.45 -19.78 -16.77
CA ARG A 258 -6.33 -20.76 -16.12
C ARG A 258 -6.81 -20.23 -14.77
N LYS A 259 -5.91 -19.69 -13.94
CA LYS A 259 -6.28 -19.12 -12.63
C LYS A 259 -7.23 -17.93 -12.73
N LEU A 260 -6.98 -17.03 -13.69
CA LEU A 260 -7.90 -15.91 -13.95
C LEU A 260 -9.29 -16.40 -14.38
N ARG A 261 -9.36 -17.47 -15.18
CA ARG A 261 -10.63 -18.06 -15.64
C ARG A 261 -11.37 -18.73 -14.49
N GLU A 262 -10.69 -19.52 -13.66
CA GLU A 262 -11.25 -20.16 -12.46
C GLU A 262 -11.91 -19.12 -11.54
N GLN A 263 -11.23 -18.01 -11.26
CA GLN A 263 -11.78 -16.96 -10.40
C GLN A 263 -13.04 -16.28 -10.98
N LYS A 264 -13.07 -16.02 -12.29
CA LYS A 264 -14.25 -15.44 -12.94
C LYS A 264 -15.46 -16.36 -12.80
N VAL A 265 -15.26 -17.66 -13.00
CA VAL A 265 -16.32 -18.68 -12.81
C VAL A 265 -16.82 -18.66 -11.37
N THR A 266 -15.92 -18.67 -10.37
CA THR A 266 -16.31 -18.59 -8.95
C THR A 266 -17.08 -17.31 -8.62
N GLN A 267 -16.70 -16.16 -9.20
CA GLN A 267 -17.42 -14.90 -9.00
C GLN A 267 -18.81 -14.92 -9.65
N GLU A 268 -18.93 -15.48 -10.85
CA GLU A 268 -20.22 -15.64 -11.54
C GLU A 268 -21.15 -16.60 -10.79
N GLU A 269 -20.63 -17.71 -10.26
CA GLU A 269 -21.39 -18.63 -9.42
C GLU A 269 -21.84 -17.98 -8.11
N ALA A 270 -20.97 -17.21 -7.45
CA ALA A 270 -21.34 -16.46 -6.25
C ALA A 270 -22.43 -15.42 -6.54
N ARG A 271 -22.36 -14.73 -7.69
CA ARG A 271 -23.39 -13.78 -8.13
C ARG A 271 -24.74 -14.47 -8.38
N LYS A 272 -24.75 -15.68 -8.93
CA LYS A 272 -26.00 -16.45 -9.15
C LYS A 272 -26.67 -16.93 -7.87
N ARG A 273 -25.94 -16.98 -6.74
CA ARG A 273 -26.45 -17.41 -5.43
C ARG A 273 -26.98 -16.25 -4.58
N LEU A 274 -26.79 -15.00 -5.01
CA LEU A 274 -27.29 -13.78 -4.39
C LEU A 274 -28.54 -13.31 -5.12
#